data_AF-A0A0D2L7J8-F1
#
_entry.id   AF-A0A0D2L7J8-F1
#
_cell.length_a   1.000
_cell.length_b   1.000
_cell.length_c   1.000
_cell.angle_alpha   90.00
_cell.angle_beta   90.00
_cell.angle_gamma   90.00
#
_symmetry.space_group_name_H-M   'P 1'
#
loop_
_entity.id
_entity.type
_entity.pdbx_description
1 polymer ?
#
loop_
_entity_poly.entity_id
_entity_poly.type
_entity_poly.pdbx_seq_one_letter_code
_entity_poly.pdbx_strand_id
1 'polypeptide(L)'
;MEAGGACIPYSRRPEWADIEPLPPPPGDAGKVVSIHYAERHAEALGYFRAILAKGEKTARALDLTRQLISFNGADYTAWQWRWQCVEALGADVEEEMALT
;
A
#
# COMPACT_ATOMS: atom_id res chain seq x y z
N MET A 1 7.00 23.46 -13.93
CA MET A 1 5.64 22.89 -13.81
C MET A 1 5.66 21.59 -14.59
N GLU A 2 6.08 20.50 -13.96
CA GLU A 2 6.19 19.21 -14.65
C GLU A 2 4.89 18.43 -14.52
N ALA A 3 4.40 17.98 -15.67
CA ALA A 3 3.20 17.17 -15.80
C ALA A 3 3.42 15.79 -15.18
N GLY A 4 3.03 15.62 -13.91
CA GLY A 4 2.96 14.32 -13.26
C GLY A 4 1.82 13.51 -13.88
N GLY A 5 2.14 12.49 -14.67
CA GLY A 5 1.17 11.57 -15.25
C GLY A 5 0.20 11.08 -14.17
N ALA A 6 -1.09 11.25 -14.40
CA ALA A 6 -2.12 10.92 -13.43
C ALA A 6 -2.09 9.42 -13.11
N CYS A 7 -1.56 9.05 -11.95
CA CYS A 7 -1.69 7.70 -11.42
C CYS A 7 -3.18 7.44 -11.15
N ILE A 8 -3.75 6.41 -11.78
CA ILE A 8 -5.17 6.08 -11.65
C ILE A 8 -5.45 5.67 -10.20
N PRO A 9 -6.46 6.26 -9.52
CA PRO A 9 -6.86 5.87 -8.17
C PRO A 9 -7.19 4.37 -8.08
N TYR A 10 -6.90 3.73 -6.94
CA TYR A 10 -7.17 2.30 -6.73
C TYR A 10 -8.66 1.96 -6.90
N SER A 11 -9.53 2.85 -6.45
CA SER A 11 -10.99 2.75 -6.62
C SER A 11 -11.46 2.66 -8.08
N ARG A 12 -10.63 3.06 -9.05
CA ARG A 12 -10.93 3.02 -10.48
C ARG A 12 -10.20 1.90 -11.23
N ARG A 13 -9.43 1.09 -10.51
CA ARG A 13 -8.67 -0.02 -11.08
C ARG A 13 -9.51 -1.30 -11.03
N PRO A 14 -9.79 -1.96 -12.17
CA PRO A 14 -10.62 -3.15 -12.19
C PRO A 14 -10.04 -4.30 -11.36
N GLU A 15 -8.71 -4.39 -11.27
CA GLU A 15 -8.00 -5.37 -10.45
C GLU A 15 -8.09 -5.11 -8.94
N TRP A 16 -8.78 -4.06 -8.50
CA TRP A 16 -9.05 -3.77 -7.08
C TRP A 16 -10.54 -3.76 -6.73
N ALA A 17 -11.41 -4.11 -7.69
CA ALA A 17 -12.87 -4.06 -7.53
C ALA A 17 -13.41 -5.07 -6.49
N ASP A 18 -12.63 -6.11 -6.14
CA ASP A 18 -12.99 -7.08 -5.10
C ASP A 18 -12.60 -6.65 -3.68
N ILE A 19 -11.97 -5.48 -3.51
CA ILE A 19 -11.46 -4.99 -2.24
C ILE A 19 -12.18 -3.70 -1.84
N GLU A 20 -12.82 -3.73 -0.68
CA GLU A 20 -13.34 -2.54 -0.02
C GLU A 20 -12.25 -1.93 0.86
N PRO A 21 -11.81 -0.67 0.62
CA PRO A 21 -10.76 -0.05 1.43
C PRO A 21 -11.22 0.17 2.87
N LEU A 22 -10.33 -0.08 3.82
CA LEU A 22 -10.62 0.19 5.23
C LEU A 22 -10.29 1.64 5.60
N PRO A 23 -11.03 2.26 6.53
CA PRO A 23 -10.71 3.59 7.02
C PRO A 23 -9.32 3.62 7.69
N PRO A 24 -8.72 4.82 7.86
CA PRO A 24 -7.49 4.98 8.63
C PRO A 24 -7.55 4.30 10.01
N PRO A 25 -6.38 4.00 10.62
CA PRO A 25 -6.31 3.40 11.95
C PRO A 25 -7.29 4.06 12.94
N PRO A 26 -8.01 3.27 13.77
CA PRO A 26 -8.86 3.81 14.82
C PRO A 26 -8.05 4.76 15.71
N GLY A 27 -8.34 6.06 15.61
CA GLY A 27 -7.67 7.07 16.41
C GLY A 27 -7.06 8.24 15.65
N ASP A 28 -7.05 8.26 14.32
CA ASP A 28 -6.44 9.38 13.59
C ASP A 28 -7.39 10.55 13.30
N ALA A 29 -8.70 10.39 13.45
CA ALA A 29 -9.65 11.49 13.22
C ALA A 29 -9.79 12.36 14.47
N GLY A 30 -9.44 13.65 14.37
CA GLY A 30 -9.70 14.65 15.43
C GLY A 30 -8.78 14.57 16.65
N LYS A 31 -7.55 14.03 16.51
CA LYS A 31 -6.56 13.98 17.59
C LYS A 31 -5.41 14.95 17.36
N VAL A 32 -4.65 15.21 18.44
CA VAL A 32 -3.56 16.19 18.46
C VAL A 32 -2.40 15.82 17.52
N VAL A 33 -2.24 14.53 17.18
CA VAL A 33 -1.14 14.01 16.35
C VAL A 33 -1.63 13.35 15.06
N SER A 34 -2.81 13.77 14.58
CA SER A 34 -3.39 13.28 13.32
C SER A 34 -2.50 13.64 12.14
N ILE A 35 -2.17 12.64 11.32
CA ILE A 35 -1.42 12.85 10.08
C ILE A 35 -2.40 13.19 8.97
N HIS A 36 -2.23 14.37 8.38
CA HIS A 36 -2.98 14.78 7.19
C HIS A 36 -2.34 14.16 5.93
N TYR A 37 -2.73 12.92 5.64
CA TYR A 37 -2.26 12.22 4.45
C TYR A 37 -2.73 12.91 3.16
N ALA A 38 -1.86 12.91 2.14
CA ALA A 38 -2.29 13.20 0.78
C ALA A 38 -3.32 12.15 0.33
N GLU A 39 -4.30 12.53 -0.49
CA GLU A 39 -5.41 11.65 -0.93
C GLU A 39 -4.91 10.30 -1.47
N ARG A 40 -3.88 10.31 -2.33
CA ARG A 40 -3.25 9.10 -2.88
C ARG A 40 -2.69 8.15 -1.81
N HIS A 41 -2.11 8.70 -0.74
CA HIS A 41 -1.52 7.90 0.33
C HIS A 41 -2.65 7.36 1.24
N ALA A 42 -3.66 8.18 1.53
CA ALA A 42 -4.84 7.73 2.27
C ALA A 42 -5.57 6.57 1.57
N GLU A 43 -5.75 6.67 0.24
CA GLU A 43 -6.36 5.59 -0.55
C GLU A 43 -5.51 4.32 -0.50
N ALA A 44 -4.21 4.40 -0.83
CA ALA A 44 -3.31 3.25 -0.79
C ALA A 44 -3.26 2.59 0.60
N LEU A 45 -3.24 3.39 1.67
CA LEU A 45 -3.25 2.89 3.05
C LEU A 45 -4.56 2.16 3.37
N GLY A 46 -5.69 2.65 2.89
CA GLY A 46 -6.99 1.99 3.08
C GLY A 46 -7.06 0.64 2.38
N TYR A 47 -6.58 0.56 1.14
CA TYR A 47 -6.46 -0.72 0.41
C TYR A 47 -5.47 -1.68 1.08
N PHE A 48 -4.35 -1.17 1.58
CA PHE A 48 -3.37 -2.02 2.27
C PHE A 48 -3.93 -2.61 3.55
N ARG A 49 -4.67 -1.82 4.32
CA ARG A 49 -5.37 -2.32 5.51
C ARG A 49 -6.38 -3.42 5.16
N ALA A 50 -7.10 -3.29 4.04
CA ALA A 50 -8.01 -4.33 3.57
C ALA A 50 -7.27 -5.62 3.17
N ILE A 51 -6.12 -5.49 2.47
CA ILE A 51 -5.24 -6.60 2.11
C ILE A 51 -4.70 -7.33 3.35
N LEU A 52 -4.23 -6.57 4.36
CA LEU A 52 -3.78 -7.12 5.64
C LEU A 52 -4.90 -7.91 6.32
N ALA A 53 -6.11 -7.36 6.38
CA ALA A 53 -7.26 -8.02 7.01
C ALA A 53 -7.67 -9.31 6.28
N LYS A 54 -7.58 -9.33 4.95
CA LYS A 54 -7.85 -10.50 4.10
C LYS A 54 -6.72 -11.54 4.13
N GLY A 55 -5.54 -11.17 4.62
CA GLY A 55 -4.35 -12.02 4.61
C GLY A 55 -3.77 -12.27 3.22
N GLU A 56 -4.11 -11.42 2.24
CA GLU A 56 -3.81 -11.63 0.83
C GLU A 56 -2.32 -11.41 0.51
N LYS A 57 -1.69 -12.42 -0.13
CA LYS A 57 -0.28 -12.41 -0.54
C LYS A 57 -0.18 -12.67 -2.03
N THR A 58 -0.31 -11.61 -2.82
CA THR A 58 -0.39 -11.65 -4.29
C THR A 58 0.56 -10.61 -4.89
N ALA A 59 0.84 -10.70 -6.20
CA ALA A 59 1.69 -9.72 -6.89
C ALA A 59 1.14 -8.28 -6.77
N ARG A 60 -0.18 -8.08 -6.85
CA ARG A 60 -0.79 -6.75 -6.65
C ARG A 60 -0.61 -6.22 -5.22
N ALA A 61 -0.59 -7.11 -4.21
CA ALA A 61 -0.28 -6.71 -2.83
C ALA A 61 1.18 -6.30 -2.70
N LEU A 62 2.10 -7.00 -3.37
CA LEU A 62 3.51 -6.65 -3.43
C LEU A 62 3.73 -5.26 -4.05
N ASP A 63 3.07 -4.96 -5.18
CA ASP A 63 3.11 -3.64 -5.81
C ASP A 63 2.54 -2.53 -4.90
N LEU A 64 1.45 -2.83 -4.18
CA LEU A 64 0.87 -1.89 -3.22
C LEU A 64 1.85 -1.56 -2.09
N THR A 65 2.56 -2.55 -1.54
CA THR A 65 3.57 -2.30 -0.49
C THR A 65 4.71 -1.43 -1.00
N ARG A 66 5.17 -1.61 -2.25
CA ARG A 66 6.17 -0.74 -2.87
C ARG A 66 5.70 0.71 -2.92
N GLN A 67 4.44 0.94 -3.29
CA GLN A 67 3.90 2.30 -3.33
C GLN A 67 3.81 2.92 -1.92
N LEU A 68 3.40 2.17 -0.91
CA LEU A 68 3.37 2.66 0.48
C LEU A 68 4.75 3.01 1.01
N ILE A 69 5.76 2.19 0.74
CA ILE A 69 7.15 2.46 1.12
C ILE A 69 7.65 3.75 0.43
N SER A 70 7.23 4.00 -0.82
CA SER A 70 7.54 5.26 -1.50
C SER A 70 6.88 6.49 -0.86
N PHE A 71 5.73 6.33 -0.19
CA PHE A 71 5.09 7.40 0.58
C PHE A 71 5.69 7.58 1.97
N ASN A 72 6.09 6.48 2.63
CA ASN A 72 6.70 6.46 3.94
C ASN A 72 7.68 5.29 4.07
N GLY A 73 8.97 5.54 3.84
CA GLY A 73 10.01 4.52 3.94
C GLY A 73 10.21 3.93 5.34
N ALA A 74 9.65 4.57 6.37
CA ALA A 74 9.69 4.09 7.76
C ALA A 74 8.49 3.22 8.15
N ASP A 75 7.56 2.93 7.23
CA ASP A 75 6.43 2.03 7.50
C ASP A 75 6.89 0.57 7.60
N TYR A 76 7.27 0.15 8.80
CA TYR A 76 7.72 -1.21 9.07
C TYR A 76 6.62 -2.26 8.84
N THR A 77 5.34 -1.88 8.87
CA THR A 77 4.24 -2.81 8.60
C THR A 77 4.17 -3.11 7.11
N ALA A 78 4.35 -2.10 6.26
CA ALA A 78 4.47 -2.28 4.82
C ALA A 78 5.67 -3.15 4.44
N TRP A 79 6.84 -2.91 5.05
CA TRP A 79 8.04 -3.73 4.84
C TRP A 79 7.86 -5.18 5.27
N GLN A 80 7.28 -5.42 6.44
CA GLN A 80 7.01 -6.78 6.92
C GLN A 80 6.06 -7.52 5.97
N TRP A 81 4.99 -6.86 5.50
CA TRP A 81 4.05 -7.49 4.59
C TRP A 81 4.66 -7.76 3.21
N ARG A 82 5.51 -6.85 2.74
CA ARG A 82 6.29 -7.02 1.50
C ARG A 82 7.11 -8.31 1.56
N TRP A 83 7.88 -8.51 2.62
CA TRP A 83 8.66 -9.74 2.84
C TRP A 83 7.78 -11.00 2.81
N GLN A 84 6.66 -10.99 3.53
CA GLN A 84 5.73 -12.14 3.53
C GLN A 84 5.15 -12.44 2.14
N CYS A 85 4.91 -11.41 1.31
CA CYS A 85 4.46 -11.60 -0.07
C CYS A 85 5.56 -12.21 -0.93
N VAL A 86 6.81 -11.75 -0.81
CA VAL A 86 7.97 -12.31 -1.52
C VAL A 86 8.13 -13.80 -1.19
N GLU A 87 8.10 -14.15 0.10
CA GLU A 87 8.20 -15.55 0.54
C GLU A 87 7.06 -16.41 -0.01
N ALA A 88 5.82 -15.91 0.02
CA ALA A 88 4.66 -16.68 -0.43
C ALA A 88 4.59 -16.86 -1.95
N LEU A 89 5.13 -15.91 -2.71
CA LEU A 89 5.14 -15.96 -4.18
C LEU A 89 6.36 -16.70 -4.74
N GLY A 90 7.38 -16.95 -3.91
CA GLY A 90 8.67 -17.46 -4.39
C GLY A 90 9.33 -16.48 -5.36
N ALA A 91 9.11 -15.17 -5.16
CA ALA A 91 9.66 -14.14 -6.02
C ALA A 91 11.19 -14.09 -5.92
N ASP A 92 11.85 -13.68 -7.00
CA ASP A 92 13.30 -13.58 -7.05
C ASP A 92 13.78 -12.46 -6.11
N VAL A 93 14.61 -12.83 -5.13
CA VAL A 93 15.12 -11.92 -4.12
C VAL A 93 16.04 -10.85 -4.74
N GLU A 94 16.75 -11.17 -5.83
CA GLU A 94 17.63 -10.22 -6.52
C GLU A 94 16.83 -9.17 -7.28
N GLU A 95 15.69 -9.54 -7.88
CA GLU A 95 14.77 -8.60 -8.52
C GLU A 95 14.14 -7.65 -7.48
N GLU A 96 13.77 -8.19 -6.31
CA GLU A 96 13.19 -7.41 -5.22
C GLU A 96 14.17 -6.40 -4.61
N MET A 97 15.47 -6.74 -4.53
CA MET A 97 16.52 -5.81 -4.08
C MET A 97 16.69 -4.59 -5.00
N ALA A 98 16.33 -4.69 -6.28
CA ALA A 98 16.42 -3.59 -7.24
C ALA A 98 15.17 -2.67 -7.24
N LEU A 99 14.05 -3.14 -6.69
CA LEU A 99 12.75 -2.45 -6.73
C LEU A 99 12.47 -1.58 -5.49
N THR A 100 13.38 -1.61 -4.52
CA THR A 100 13.29 -0.91 -3.22
C THR A 100 14.58 -0.17 -2.89
#